data_AF-A0A7I8XM31-F1
#
_entry.id   AF-A0A7I8XM31-F1
#
_cell.length_a   1.000
_cell.length_b   1.000
_cell.length_c   1.000
_cell.angle_alpha   90.00
_cell.angle_beta   90.00
_cell.angle_gamma   90.00
#
_symmetry.space_group_name_H-M   'P 1'
#
loop_
_entity.id
_entity.type
_entity.pdbx_description
1 polymer ?
#
loop_
_entity_poly.entity_id
_entity_poly.type
_entity_poly.pdbx_seq_one_letter_code
_entity_poly.pdbx_strand_id
1 'polypeptide(L)'
;MDVEVCVLSERFRNSRIILADEIFCTILYVLLLILLVYLGVGGKCSLKTFHFNFRLILYNVWLIILIQAVWGVASNVYFIFIKFYFTGFCSNTHVAWQCALIKWPLLWTVPAMSFVHLVGFVERTWATRFPRNYENTGRFCGVFWMIITWLVILGVNIKAFDIPDYQAYSAYCMVTVPANQNSIQNLMHFLLALDVVVTAGDLLVLWLNKSRKRASIYDNYSLSRSFQQHENYITSRLVLPVSLTHSVFFMLYLAATSICRYFCGYGGDPVPFVAGLMFIHNILIMAFASCLLVFIVCWKLMEKEKGLQDMLGAFGVLFVLANDAARSAAEESLYGEVVFGNSFC
;
A
#
# COMPACT_ATOMS: atom_id res chain seq x y z
N MET A 1 -2.44 42.99 -2.34
CA MET A 1 -1.56 41.89 -2.77
C MET A 1 -0.15 42.44 -2.70
N ASP A 2 0.71 41.84 -1.87
CA ASP A 2 2.01 42.41 -1.54
C ASP A 2 3.03 42.19 -2.65
N VAL A 3 3.78 43.25 -3.00
CA VAL A 3 4.79 43.22 -4.07
C VAL A 3 5.85 42.16 -3.80
N GLU A 4 6.22 41.93 -2.53
CA GLU A 4 7.20 40.91 -2.13
C GLU A 4 6.75 39.49 -2.50
N VAL A 5 5.46 39.17 -2.31
CA VAL A 5 4.89 37.86 -2.66
C VAL A 5 4.95 37.64 -4.17
N CYS A 6 4.67 38.69 -4.96
CA CYS A 6 4.78 38.65 -6.41
C CYS A 6 6.22 38.41 -6.88
N VAL A 7 7.19 39.14 -6.31
CA VAL A 7 8.62 38.97 -6.63
C VAL A 7 9.09 37.55 -6.31
N LEU A 8 8.68 37.01 -5.16
CA LEU A 8 9.02 35.65 -4.78
C LEU A 8 8.35 34.61 -5.70
N SER A 9 7.09 34.82 -6.08
CA SER A 9 6.38 33.96 -7.04
C SER A 9 7.09 33.90 -8.38
N GLU A 10 7.64 35.03 -8.84
CA GLU A 10 8.41 35.10 -10.08
C GLU A 10 9.72 34.28 -10.00
N ARG A 11 10.37 34.26 -8.83
CA ARG A 11 11.55 33.41 -8.59
C ARG A 11 11.20 31.92 -8.68
N PHE A 12 10.07 31.51 -8.09
CA PHE A 12 9.57 30.14 -8.22
C PHE A 12 9.26 29.77 -9.67
N ARG A 13 8.59 30.67 -10.40
CA ARG A 13 8.26 30.48 -11.82
C ARG A 13 9.53 30.31 -12.66
N ASN A 14 10.54 31.14 -12.45
CA ASN A 14 11.77 31.09 -13.24
C ASN A 14 12.75 29.98 -12.81
N SER A 15 12.50 29.31 -11.69
CA SER A 15 13.32 28.18 -11.24
C SER A 15 13.18 26.98 -12.19
N ARG A 16 14.29 26.60 -12.82
CA ARG A 16 14.39 25.42 -13.68
C ARG A 16 14.34 24.12 -12.89
N ILE A 17 14.86 24.14 -11.65
CA ILE A 17 14.89 22.96 -10.77
C ILE A 17 13.46 22.52 -10.43
N ILE A 18 12.61 23.47 -10.07
CA ILE A 18 11.21 23.18 -9.74
C ILE A 18 10.45 22.68 -10.97
N LEU A 19 10.67 23.28 -12.15
CA LEU A 19 10.05 22.78 -13.38
C LEU A 19 10.45 21.33 -13.68
N ALA A 20 11.74 21.03 -13.61
CA ALA A 20 12.25 19.69 -13.87
C ALA A 20 11.66 18.68 -12.87
N ASP A 21 11.56 19.06 -11.59
CA ASP A 21 10.96 18.22 -10.56
C ASP A 21 9.45 18.01 -10.77
N GLU A 22 8.69 19.05 -11.16
CA GLU A 22 7.25 18.93 -11.48
C GLU A 22 7.01 17.98 -12.67
N ILE A 23 7.84 18.08 -13.72
CA ILE A 23 7.78 17.19 -14.89
C ILE A 23 8.10 15.75 -14.47
N PHE A 24 9.19 15.57 -13.71
CA PHE A 24 9.60 14.25 -13.21
C PHE A 24 8.52 13.62 -12.32
N CYS A 25 7.97 14.39 -11.38
CA CYS A 25 6.89 14.00 -10.49
C CYS A 25 5.63 13.58 -11.29
N THR A 26 5.29 14.32 -12.34
CA THR A 26 4.18 13.98 -13.24
C THR A 26 4.41 12.64 -13.94
N ILE A 27 5.60 12.39 -14.47
CA ILE A 27 5.96 11.11 -15.10
C ILE A 27 5.80 9.96 -14.10
N LEU A 28 6.32 10.11 -12.87
CA LEU A 28 6.19 9.10 -11.83
C LEU A 28 4.73 8.81 -11.47
N TYR A 29 3.87 9.82 -11.35
CA TYR A 29 2.45 9.61 -11.08
C TYR A 29 1.72 8.91 -12.25
N VAL A 30 2.06 9.24 -13.50
CA VAL A 30 1.49 8.55 -14.66
C VAL A 30 1.89 7.06 -14.66
N LEU A 31 3.16 6.75 -14.37
CA LEU A 31 3.60 5.37 -14.21
C LEU A 31 2.87 4.65 -13.07
N LEU A 32 2.66 5.33 -11.94
CA LEU A 32 1.90 4.80 -10.82
C LEU A 32 0.44 4.50 -11.19
N LEU A 33 -0.22 5.39 -11.95
CA LEU A 33 -1.56 5.15 -12.47
C LEU A 33 -1.62 3.96 -13.42
N ILE A 34 -0.65 3.81 -14.31
CA ILE A 34 -0.57 2.66 -15.22
C ILE A 34 -0.47 1.35 -14.42
N LEU A 35 0.37 1.30 -13.39
CA LEU A 35 0.48 0.13 -12.50
C LEU A 35 -0.82 -0.15 -11.75
N LEU A 36 -1.51 0.88 -11.25
CA LEU A 36 -2.80 0.73 -10.57
C LEU A 36 -3.89 0.21 -11.50
N VAL A 37 -3.96 0.72 -12.73
CA VAL A 37 -4.94 0.27 -13.74
C VAL A 37 -4.63 -1.17 -14.15
N TYR A 38 -3.36 -1.51 -14.37
CA TYR A 38 -2.95 -2.89 -14.62
C TYR A 38 -3.42 -3.83 -13.51
N LEU A 39 -3.23 -3.43 -12.25
CA LEU A 39 -3.69 -4.21 -11.09
C LEU A 39 -5.21 -4.30 -11.00
N GLY A 40 -5.93 -3.20 -11.27
CA GLY A 40 -7.40 -3.16 -11.23
C GLY A 40 -8.08 -3.99 -12.33
N VAL A 41 -7.46 -4.07 -13.50
CA VAL A 41 -7.96 -4.89 -14.63
C VAL A 41 -7.59 -6.36 -14.43
N GLY A 42 -6.34 -6.66 -14.05
CA GLY A 42 -5.86 -8.05 -13.89
C GLY A 42 -6.26 -8.73 -12.57
N GLY A 43 -6.48 -7.98 -11.49
CA GLY A 43 -6.61 -8.51 -10.13
C GLY A 43 -7.99 -9.04 -9.73
N LYS A 44 -9.02 -8.93 -10.59
CA LYS A 44 -10.42 -9.21 -10.22
C LYS A 44 -10.71 -10.67 -9.81
N CYS A 45 -9.89 -11.63 -10.24
CA CYS A 45 -10.18 -13.05 -10.01
C CYS A 45 -9.60 -13.62 -8.71
N SER A 46 -8.36 -13.29 -8.32
CA SER A 46 -7.69 -13.97 -7.19
C SER A 46 -7.92 -13.31 -5.82
N LEU A 47 -8.34 -12.03 -5.77
CA LEU A 47 -8.62 -11.36 -4.49
C LEU A 47 -9.77 -12.01 -3.72
N LYS A 48 -10.66 -12.76 -4.38
CA LYS A 48 -11.80 -13.43 -3.74
C LYS A 48 -11.42 -14.49 -2.71
N THR A 49 -10.18 -14.98 -2.77
CA THR A 49 -9.66 -16.01 -1.87
C THR A 49 -9.31 -15.51 -0.47
N PHE A 50 -9.15 -14.20 -0.30
CA PHE A 50 -8.79 -13.60 0.98
C PHE A 50 -10.00 -13.31 1.87
N HIS A 51 -9.77 -13.36 3.18
CA HIS A 51 -10.72 -12.95 4.19
C HIS A 51 -11.26 -11.54 3.92
N PHE A 52 -12.53 -11.32 4.27
CA PHE A 52 -13.23 -10.06 4.00
C PHE A 52 -12.51 -8.83 4.57
N ASN A 53 -12.05 -8.93 5.83
CA ASN A 53 -11.39 -7.80 6.50
C ASN A 53 -10.09 -7.42 5.78
N PHE A 54 -9.29 -8.40 5.37
CA PHE A 54 -8.05 -8.17 4.66
C PHE A 54 -8.28 -7.58 3.26
N ARG A 55 -9.30 -8.05 2.53
CA ARG A 55 -9.70 -7.44 1.26
C ARG A 55 -10.11 -5.98 1.43
N LEU A 56 -10.85 -5.67 2.48
CA LEU A 56 -11.26 -4.29 2.78
C LEU A 56 -10.04 -3.39 2.96
N ILE A 57 -9.03 -3.85 3.70
CA ILE A 57 -7.76 -3.10 3.88
C ILE A 57 -7.06 -2.89 2.53
N LEU A 58 -6.94 -3.93 1.70
CA LEU A 58 -6.33 -3.80 0.36
C LEU A 58 -7.08 -2.81 -0.54
N TYR A 59 -8.42 -2.82 -0.51
CA TYR A 59 -9.22 -1.85 -1.27
C TYR A 59 -9.00 -0.41 -0.77
N ASN A 60 -8.85 -0.21 0.54
CA ASN A 60 -8.54 1.10 1.09
C ASN A 60 -7.13 1.57 0.67
N VAL A 61 -6.12 0.70 0.72
CA VAL A 61 -4.78 1.01 0.20
C VAL A 61 -4.84 1.39 -1.27
N TRP A 62 -5.52 0.58 -2.11
CA TRP A 62 -5.67 0.88 -3.53
C TRP A 62 -6.37 2.22 -3.77
N LEU A 63 -7.44 2.51 -3.01
CA LEU A 63 -8.17 3.78 -3.11
C LEU A 63 -7.30 4.97 -2.72
N ILE A 64 -6.52 4.88 -1.63
CA ILE A 64 -5.61 5.94 -1.19
C ILE A 64 -4.56 6.23 -2.27
N ILE A 65 -3.93 5.19 -2.81
CA ILE A 65 -2.91 5.36 -3.86
C ILE A 65 -3.55 5.89 -5.15
N LEU A 66 -4.77 5.48 -5.50
CA LEU A 66 -5.49 6.02 -6.64
C LEU A 66 -5.77 7.52 -6.48
N ILE A 67 -6.30 7.93 -5.34
CA ILE A 67 -6.57 9.35 -5.04
C ILE A 67 -5.26 10.15 -5.12
N GLN A 68 -4.17 9.65 -4.51
CA GLN A 68 -2.85 10.26 -4.60
C GLN A 68 -2.43 10.46 -6.06
N ALA A 69 -2.54 9.41 -6.88
CA ALA A 69 -1.99 9.41 -8.21
C ALA A 69 -2.79 10.29 -9.17
N VAL A 70 -4.14 10.21 -9.11
CA VAL A 70 -5.03 11.06 -9.93
C VAL A 70 -4.83 12.53 -9.58
N TRP A 71 -4.86 12.85 -8.28
CA TRP A 71 -4.72 14.22 -7.83
C TRP A 71 -3.29 14.75 -8.06
N GLY A 72 -2.29 13.87 -8.01
CA GLY A 72 -0.90 14.20 -8.27
C GLY A 72 -0.67 14.62 -9.72
N VAL A 73 -1.19 13.84 -10.67
CA VAL A 73 -1.19 14.22 -12.09
C VAL A 73 -1.94 15.52 -12.30
N ALA A 74 -3.18 15.63 -11.81
CA ALA A 74 -4.00 16.83 -12.01
C ALA A 74 -3.32 18.09 -11.45
N SER A 75 -2.79 18.01 -10.23
CA SER A 75 -2.08 19.11 -9.57
C SER A 75 -0.84 19.53 -10.35
N ASN A 76 0.04 18.60 -10.73
CA ASN A 76 1.28 18.96 -11.42
C ASN A 76 1.02 19.47 -12.84
N VAL A 77 0.07 18.88 -13.58
CA VAL A 77 -0.33 19.38 -14.90
C VAL A 77 -0.88 20.81 -14.79
N TYR A 78 -1.68 21.09 -13.77
CA TYR A 78 -2.18 22.45 -13.50
C TYR A 78 -1.06 23.46 -13.26
N PHE A 79 -0.06 23.14 -12.41
CA PHE A 79 1.07 24.06 -12.16
C PHE A 79 1.96 24.26 -13.38
N ILE A 80 2.23 23.18 -14.13
CA ILE A 80 2.95 23.25 -15.41
C ILE A 80 2.19 24.15 -16.39
N PHE A 81 0.87 23.96 -16.52
CA PHE A 81 0.02 24.78 -17.37
C PHE A 81 0.08 26.26 -16.97
N ILE A 82 -0.10 26.58 -15.70
CA ILE A 82 -0.04 27.97 -15.24
C ILE A 82 1.31 28.62 -15.56
N LYS A 83 2.39 27.88 -15.33
CA LYS A 83 3.76 28.35 -15.58
C LYS A 83 4.04 28.70 -17.04
N PHE A 84 3.43 27.99 -18.00
CA PHE A 84 3.62 28.26 -19.43
C PHE A 84 2.65 29.29 -20.01
N TYR A 85 1.38 29.29 -19.58
CA TYR A 85 0.35 30.11 -20.21
C TYR A 85 0.17 31.48 -19.56
N PHE A 86 0.46 31.63 -18.26
CA PHE A 86 0.26 32.89 -17.55
C PHE A 86 1.59 33.59 -17.26
N THR A 87 2.01 34.47 -18.17
CA THR A 87 3.29 35.19 -18.09
C THR A 87 3.23 36.53 -17.34
N GLY A 88 2.04 37.00 -16.97
CA GLY A 88 1.87 38.26 -16.24
C GLY A 88 2.66 38.31 -14.93
N PHE A 89 3.11 39.50 -14.52
CA PHE A 89 3.69 39.69 -13.20
C PHE A 89 2.64 39.35 -12.14
N CYS A 90 3.01 38.53 -11.15
CA CYS A 90 2.12 38.06 -10.09
C CYS A 90 0.98 37.12 -10.52
N SER A 91 1.00 36.58 -11.74
CA SER A 91 -0.03 35.65 -12.22
C SER A 91 -0.03 34.28 -11.54
N ASN A 92 1.08 33.91 -10.87
CA ASN A 92 1.29 32.60 -10.25
C ASN A 92 1.16 32.63 -8.72
N THR A 93 0.52 33.66 -8.16
CA THR A 93 0.15 33.65 -6.74
C THR A 93 -1.16 32.91 -6.54
N HIS A 94 -1.25 32.15 -5.45
CA HIS A 94 -2.41 31.32 -5.14
C HIS A 94 -2.95 31.70 -3.77
N VAL A 95 -4.27 31.66 -3.61
CA VAL A 95 -4.90 31.84 -2.31
C VAL A 95 -4.76 30.56 -1.49
N ALA A 96 -4.51 30.65 -0.19
CA ALA A 96 -4.23 29.49 0.66
C ALA A 96 -5.32 28.40 0.60
N TRP A 97 -6.61 28.76 0.51
CA TRP A 97 -7.69 27.76 0.34
C TRP A 97 -7.61 27.01 -1.00
N GLN A 98 -7.20 27.66 -2.08
CA GLN A 98 -7.01 27.01 -3.39
C GLN A 98 -5.87 25.99 -3.30
N CYS A 99 -4.81 26.38 -2.59
CA CYS A 99 -3.68 25.50 -2.35
C CYS A 99 -4.00 24.32 -1.46
N ALA A 100 -4.80 24.53 -0.42
CA ALA A 100 -5.33 23.44 0.37
C ALA A 100 -6.14 22.49 -0.54
N LEU A 101 -7.08 22.99 -1.34
CA LEU A 101 -7.87 22.12 -2.23
C LEU A 101 -7.00 21.30 -3.20
N ILE A 102 -5.96 21.90 -3.78
CA ILE A 102 -5.10 21.26 -4.77
C ILE A 102 -4.09 20.30 -4.13
N LYS A 103 -3.53 20.60 -2.96
CA LYS A 103 -2.43 19.81 -2.38
C LYS A 103 -2.83 18.98 -1.17
N TRP A 104 -3.95 19.28 -0.51
CA TRP A 104 -4.39 18.54 0.67
C TRP A 104 -4.68 17.07 0.41
N PRO A 105 -5.34 16.68 -0.71
CA PRO A 105 -5.50 15.26 -1.04
C PRO A 105 -4.16 14.52 -1.17
N LEU A 106 -3.08 15.21 -1.56
CA LEU A 106 -1.74 14.62 -1.69
C LEU A 106 -1.04 14.37 -0.36
N LEU A 107 -1.33 15.21 0.64
CA LEU A 107 -0.73 15.11 1.96
C LEU A 107 -1.55 14.25 2.90
N TRP A 108 -2.87 14.19 2.67
CA TRP A 108 -3.79 13.33 3.39
C TRP A 108 -3.39 11.85 3.33
N THR A 109 -2.81 11.43 2.22
CA THR A 109 -2.37 10.05 2.02
C THR A 109 -1.20 9.64 2.91
N VAL A 110 -0.39 10.58 3.40
CA VAL A 110 0.74 10.29 4.29
C VAL A 110 0.24 9.66 5.61
N PRO A 111 -0.56 10.34 6.46
CA PRO A 111 -1.13 9.70 7.64
C PRO A 111 -2.07 8.56 7.28
N ALA A 112 -2.80 8.63 6.16
CA ALA A 112 -3.69 7.55 5.76
C ALA A 112 -2.95 6.23 5.57
N MET A 113 -1.79 6.25 4.92
CA MET A 113 -0.97 5.06 4.71
C MET A 113 -0.41 4.48 6.00
N SER A 114 0.13 5.30 6.92
CA SER A 114 0.58 4.80 8.23
C SER A 114 -0.55 4.21 9.06
N PHE A 115 -1.72 4.85 9.12
CA PHE A 115 -2.85 4.31 9.90
C PHE A 115 -3.44 3.05 9.27
N VAL A 116 -3.51 2.96 7.93
CA VAL A 116 -3.93 1.72 7.26
C VAL A 116 -2.89 0.61 7.45
N HIS A 117 -1.60 0.93 7.48
CA HIS A 117 -0.54 -0.03 7.81
C HIS A 117 -0.68 -0.53 9.27
N LEU A 118 -0.95 0.38 10.22
CA LEU A 118 -1.25 0.03 11.61
C LEU A 118 -2.44 -0.93 11.70
N VAL A 119 -3.56 -0.64 11.03
CA VAL A 119 -4.72 -1.55 11.05
C VAL A 119 -4.39 -2.89 10.41
N GLY A 120 -3.64 -2.91 9.31
CA GLY A 120 -3.15 -4.14 8.70
C GLY A 120 -2.26 -4.96 9.62
N PHE A 121 -1.48 -4.32 10.49
CA PHE A 121 -0.70 -4.99 11.53
C PHE A 121 -1.59 -5.53 12.67
N VAL A 122 -2.55 -4.74 13.15
CA VAL A 122 -3.49 -5.16 14.20
C VAL A 122 -4.32 -6.36 13.75
N GLU A 123 -4.84 -6.30 12.52
CA GLU A 123 -5.63 -7.37 11.90
C GLU A 123 -4.83 -8.69 11.84
N ARG A 124 -3.60 -8.64 11.32
CA ARG A 124 -2.72 -9.82 11.24
C ARG A 124 -2.32 -10.34 12.61
N THR A 125 -2.07 -9.45 13.57
CA THR A 125 -1.73 -9.82 14.95
C THR A 125 -2.90 -10.53 15.62
N TRP A 126 -4.12 -10.02 15.44
CA TRP A 126 -5.34 -10.64 15.95
C TRP A 126 -5.56 -12.01 15.32
N ALA A 127 -5.54 -12.11 13.99
CA ALA A 127 -5.70 -13.37 13.27
C ALA A 127 -4.67 -14.43 13.70
N THR A 128 -3.43 -13.99 13.97
CA THR A 128 -2.35 -14.87 14.44
C THR A 128 -2.52 -15.32 15.91
N ARG A 129 -2.93 -14.42 16.80
CA ARG A 129 -2.99 -14.70 18.24
C ARG A 129 -4.28 -15.36 18.68
N PHE A 130 -5.42 -14.99 18.09
CA PHE A 130 -6.76 -15.40 18.52
C PHE A 130 -7.64 -15.86 17.33
N PRO A 131 -7.28 -16.96 16.64
CA PRO A 131 -7.98 -17.40 15.42
C PRO A 131 -9.47 -17.68 15.66
N ARG A 132 -9.82 -18.38 16.76
CA ARG A 132 -11.22 -18.69 17.10
C ARG A 132 -12.08 -17.44 17.29
N ASN A 133 -11.56 -16.44 18.01
CA ASN A 133 -12.28 -15.20 18.24
C ASN A 133 -12.39 -14.37 16.96
N TYR A 134 -11.34 -14.40 16.12
CA TYR A 134 -11.32 -13.68 14.85
C TYR A 134 -12.44 -14.18 13.92
N GLU A 135 -12.64 -15.49 13.82
CA GLU A 135 -13.74 -16.09 13.04
C GLU A 135 -15.12 -15.68 13.56
N ASN A 136 -15.32 -15.75 14.89
CA ASN A 136 -16.61 -15.45 15.51
C ASN A 136 -17.02 -13.98 15.35
N THR A 137 -16.04 -13.08 15.29
CA THR A 137 -16.30 -11.63 15.15
C THR A 137 -16.72 -11.26 13.72
N GLY A 138 -16.39 -12.10 12.74
CA GLY A 138 -16.81 -11.94 11.35
C GLY A 138 -16.35 -10.64 10.68
N ARG A 139 -17.24 -10.04 9.89
CA ARG A 139 -16.96 -8.87 9.03
C ARG A 139 -17.04 -7.53 9.75
N PHE A 140 -17.71 -7.48 10.90
CA PHE A 140 -17.99 -6.24 11.61
C PHE A 140 -16.72 -5.54 12.10
N CYS A 141 -15.76 -6.32 12.61
CA CYS A 141 -14.49 -5.79 13.12
C CYS A 141 -13.70 -5.01 12.07
N GLY A 142 -13.56 -5.56 10.85
CA GLY A 142 -12.81 -4.89 9.78
C GLY A 142 -13.45 -3.55 9.37
N VAL A 143 -14.78 -3.53 9.22
CA VAL A 143 -15.51 -2.30 8.87
C VAL A 143 -15.39 -1.24 9.97
N PHE A 144 -15.55 -1.65 11.23
CA PHE A 144 -15.42 -0.77 12.39
C PHE A 144 -14.04 -0.09 12.45
N TRP A 145 -12.95 -0.86 12.32
CA TRP A 145 -11.59 -0.29 12.33
C TRP A 145 -11.33 0.63 11.15
N MET A 146 -11.87 0.33 9.96
CA MET A 146 -11.74 1.22 8.81
C MET A 146 -12.45 2.55 9.02
N ILE A 147 -13.68 2.55 9.55
CA ILE A 147 -14.41 3.79 9.86
C ILE A 147 -13.63 4.64 10.85
N ILE A 148 -13.18 4.04 11.96
CA ILE A 148 -12.37 4.75 12.96
C ILE A 148 -11.11 5.32 12.34
N THR A 149 -10.43 4.54 11.49
CA THR A 149 -9.21 4.98 10.81
C THR A 149 -9.46 6.21 9.96
N TRP A 150 -10.50 6.22 9.12
CA TRP A 150 -10.85 7.39 8.32
C TRP A 150 -11.20 8.62 9.18
N LEU A 151 -11.92 8.45 10.29
CA LEU A 151 -12.23 9.54 11.22
C LEU A 151 -10.97 10.11 11.88
N VAL A 152 -10.06 9.24 12.33
CA VAL A 152 -8.77 9.64 12.92
C VAL A 152 -7.92 10.38 11.88
N ILE A 153 -7.80 9.84 10.67
CA ILE A 153 -7.06 10.48 9.59
C ILE A 153 -7.64 11.87 9.31
N LEU A 154 -8.97 12.00 9.18
CA LEU A 154 -9.63 13.28 8.95
C LEU A 154 -9.32 14.29 10.07
N GLY A 155 -9.48 13.89 11.34
CA GLY A 155 -9.21 14.76 12.48
C GLY A 155 -7.74 15.20 12.58
N VAL A 156 -6.80 14.27 12.35
CA VAL A 156 -5.35 14.56 12.32
C VAL A 156 -5.03 15.55 11.20
N ASN A 157 -5.63 15.39 10.03
CA ASN A 157 -5.40 16.27 8.90
C ASN A 157 -5.94 17.68 9.12
N ILE A 158 -7.17 17.81 9.62
CA ILE A 158 -7.75 19.11 9.96
C ILE A 158 -6.83 19.83 10.94
N LYS A 159 -6.38 19.15 12.01
CA LYS A 159 -5.51 19.76 13.03
C LYS A 159 -4.11 20.10 12.51
N ALA A 160 -3.50 19.23 11.71
CA ALA A 160 -2.12 19.40 11.26
C ALA A 160 -2.00 20.48 10.18
N PHE A 161 -3.03 20.63 9.34
CA PHE A 161 -3.02 21.54 8.21
C PHE A 161 -3.87 22.79 8.41
N ASP A 162 -4.37 23.03 9.62
CA ASP A 162 -5.11 24.25 9.91
C ASP A 162 -4.24 25.50 9.73
N ILE A 163 -4.78 26.51 9.06
CA ILE A 163 -4.11 27.78 8.77
C ILE A 163 -5.00 28.90 9.32
N PRO A 164 -4.44 29.89 10.05
CA PRO A 164 -5.24 30.96 10.64
C PRO A 164 -5.92 31.87 9.61
N ASP A 165 -5.32 32.04 8.43
CA ASP A 165 -5.87 32.83 7.34
C ASP A 165 -5.82 32.07 6.01
N TYR A 166 -6.98 31.57 5.58
CA TYR A 166 -7.15 30.87 4.31
C TYR A 166 -7.27 31.83 3.10
N GLN A 167 -7.40 33.14 3.32
CA GLN A 167 -7.45 34.16 2.27
C GLN A 167 -6.07 34.77 1.97
N ALA A 168 -5.05 34.42 2.76
CA ALA A 168 -3.68 34.85 2.52
C ALA A 168 -3.17 34.36 1.14
N TYR A 169 -2.43 35.23 0.46
CA TYR A 169 -1.77 34.90 -0.81
C TYR A 169 -0.43 34.22 -0.54
N SER A 170 -0.15 33.12 -1.24
CA SER A 170 1.14 32.44 -1.23
C SER A 170 1.86 32.59 -2.57
N ALA A 171 3.18 32.79 -2.50
CA ALA A 171 4.04 32.91 -3.67
C ALA A 171 4.17 31.60 -4.46
N TYR A 172 4.09 30.46 -3.76
CA TYR A 172 4.02 29.13 -4.35
C TYR A 172 3.03 28.27 -3.57
N CYS A 173 2.41 27.34 -4.28
CA CYS A 173 1.32 26.58 -3.71
C CYS A 173 1.82 25.41 -2.87
N MET A 174 2.03 25.67 -1.58
CA MET A 174 2.38 24.67 -0.58
C MET A 174 1.36 24.64 0.55
N VAL A 175 1.19 23.47 1.14
CA VAL A 175 0.36 23.33 2.35
C VAL A 175 1.16 23.65 3.61
N THR A 176 2.48 23.49 3.57
CA THR A 176 3.34 23.97 4.64
C THR A 176 3.52 25.47 4.53
N VAL A 177 3.01 26.18 5.53
CA VAL A 177 3.24 27.59 5.77
C VAL A 177 3.93 27.75 7.14
N PRO A 178 4.60 28.88 7.41
CA PRO A 178 5.25 29.09 8.71
C PRO A 178 4.31 28.87 9.91
N ALA A 179 3.03 29.18 9.76
CA ALA A 179 2.01 29.02 10.81
C ALA A 179 1.75 27.55 11.21
N ASN A 180 1.83 26.59 10.27
CA ASN A 180 1.52 25.18 10.53
C ASN A 180 2.74 24.25 10.47
N GLN A 181 3.94 24.79 10.20
CA GLN A 181 5.17 24.02 10.07
C GLN A 181 5.46 23.13 11.29
N ASN A 182 5.30 23.66 12.51
CA ASN A 182 5.53 22.90 13.75
C ASN A 182 4.52 21.76 13.92
N SER A 183 3.24 22.00 13.60
CA SER A 183 2.19 20.98 13.66
C SER A 183 2.46 19.84 12.68
N ILE A 184 2.84 20.17 11.44
CA ILE A 184 3.21 19.18 10.42
C ILE A 184 4.45 18.41 10.86
N GLN A 185 5.48 19.07 11.40
CA GLN A 185 6.70 18.41 11.85
C GLN A 185 6.43 17.43 13.01
N ASN A 186 5.62 17.83 13.99
CA ASN A 186 5.19 16.96 15.07
C ASN A 186 4.41 15.75 14.56
N LEU A 187 3.54 15.94 13.56
CA LEU A 187 2.84 14.84 12.91
C LEU A 187 3.82 13.88 12.23
N MET A 188 4.80 14.38 11.46
CA MET A 188 5.79 13.52 10.79
C MET A 188 6.63 12.71 11.77
N HIS A 189 7.03 13.29 12.91
CA HIS A 189 7.72 12.55 13.98
C HIS A 189 6.85 11.46 14.59
N PHE A 190 5.58 11.78 14.86
CA PHE A 190 4.63 10.80 15.38
C PHE A 190 4.42 9.64 14.41
N LEU A 191 4.21 9.93 13.12
CA LEU A 191 4.05 8.89 12.09
C LEU A 191 5.32 8.04 11.96
N LEU A 192 6.50 8.65 12.04
CA LEU A 192 7.77 7.92 11.99
C LEU A 192 7.90 6.93 13.15
N ALA A 193 7.62 7.38 14.37
CA ALA A 193 7.62 6.51 15.55
C ALA A 193 6.59 5.39 15.42
N LEU A 194 5.38 5.72 14.93
CA LEU A 194 4.33 4.74 14.69
C LEU A 194 4.77 3.67 13.68
N ASP A 195 5.30 4.06 12.53
CA ASP A 195 5.72 3.13 11.48
C ASP A 195 6.90 2.26 11.92
N VAL A 196 7.83 2.78 12.73
CA VAL A 196 8.89 1.96 13.36
C VAL A 196 8.29 0.88 14.26
N VAL A 197 7.33 1.24 15.11
CA VAL A 197 6.67 0.29 16.03
C VAL A 197 5.89 -0.76 15.24
N VAL A 198 5.13 -0.35 14.22
CA VAL A 198 4.34 -1.25 13.37
C VAL A 198 5.26 -2.22 12.63
N THR A 199 6.37 -1.72 12.06
CA THR A 199 7.35 -2.55 11.34
C THR A 199 8.02 -3.58 12.25
N ALA A 200 8.44 -3.16 13.45
CA ALA A 200 8.99 -4.06 14.45
C ALA A 200 7.96 -5.13 14.88
N GLY A 201 6.70 -4.73 15.04
CA GLY A 201 5.58 -5.62 15.30
C GLY A 201 5.38 -6.66 14.20
N ASP A 202 5.43 -6.24 12.93
CA ASP A 202 5.31 -7.13 11.77
C ASP A 202 6.43 -8.18 11.72
N LEU A 203 7.67 -7.78 12.00
CA LEU A 203 8.80 -8.69 12.11
C LEU A 203 8.63 -9.68 13.28
N LEU A 204 8.10 -9.22 14.42
CA LEU A 204 7.83 -10.09 15.56
C LEU A 204 6.72 -11.10 15.26
N VAL A 205 5.63 -10.68 14.62
CA VAL A 205 4.53 -11.58 14.20
C VAL A 205 5.05 -12.63 13.23
N LEU A 206 5.91 -12.24 12.28
CA LEU A 206 6.56 -13.16 11.36
C LEU A 206 7.41 -14.21 12.10
N TRP A 207 8.23 -13.75 13.05
CA TRP A 207 9.09 -14.64 13.83
C TRP A 207 8.28 -15.64 14.67
N LEU A 208 7.18 -15.18 15.28
CA LEU A 208 6.26 -16.03 16.03
C LEU A 208 5.56 -17.06 15.14
N ASN A 209 5.12 -16.66 13.93
CA ASN A 209 4.50 -17.57 12.97
C ASN A 209 5.47 -18.65 12.49
N LYS A 210 6.72 -18.30 12.22
CA LYS A 210 7.78 -19.26 11.86
C LYS A 210 8.05 -20.25 13.00
N SER A 211 8.05 -19.77 14.24
CA SER A 211 8.29 -20.60 15.43
C SER A 211 7.14 -21.58 15.69
N ARG A 212 5.89 -21.12 15.59
CA ARG A 212 4.69 -21.97 15.77
C ARG A 212 4.54 -23.04 14.69
N LYS A 213 4.93 -22.75 13.44
CA LYS A 213 4.91 -23.74 12.36
C LYS A 213 5.81 -24.95 12.65
N ARG A 214 6.92 -24.76 13.37
CA ARG A 214 7.80 -25.86 13.79
C ARG A 214 7.16 -26.72 14.90
N ALA A 215 6.40 -26.11 15.80
CA ALA A 215 5.77 -26.80 16.92
C ALA A 215 4.49 -27.55 16.52
N SER A 216 3.67 -27.02 15.62
CA SER A 216 2.36 -27.61 15.30
C SER A 216 2.39 -28.85 14.39
N ILE A 217 3.57 -29.34 14.00
CA ILE A 217 3.71 -30.58 13.22
C ILE A 217 3.28 -31.80 14.07
N TYR A 218 3.26 -31.68 15.40
CA TYR A 218 3.07 -32.82 16.31
C TYR A 218 1.71 -32.87 17.04
N ASP A 219 0.91 -31.80 17.04
CA ASP A 219 -0.31 -31.73 17.88
C ASP A 219 -1.61 -31.55 17.07
N ASN A 220 -2.48 -32.56 17.14
CA ASN A 220 -3.92 -32.55 16.82
C ASN A 220 -4.33 -31.80 15.53
N TYR A 221 -4.26 -32.52 14.41
CA TYR A 221 -4.72 -32.05 13.11
C TYR A 221 -6.25 -31.85 13.09
N SER A 222 -6.71 -30.63 12.80
CA SER A 222 -8.10 -30.35 12.46
C SER A 222 -8.18 -29.66 11.10
N LEU A 223 -9.14 -30.08 10.27
CA LEU A 223 -9.29 -29.60 8.89
C LEU A 223 -9.52 -28.08 8.83
N SER A 224 -10.33 -27.53 9.72
CA SER A 224 -10.59 -26.08 9.80
C SER A 224 -9.31 -25.28 10.11
N ARG A 225 -8.47 -25.79 11.00
CA ARG A 225 -7.23 -25.15 11.42
C ARG A 225 -6.18 -25.17 10.31
N SER A 226 -6.09 -26.26 9.54
CA SER A 226 -5.17 -26.34 8.41
C SER A 226 -5.55 -25.37 7.29
N PHE A 227 -6.85 -25.23 6.97
CA PHE A 227 -7.33 -24.23 6.00
C PHE A 227 -6.98 -22.80 6.42
N GLN A 228 -7.23 -22.44 7.68
CA GLN A 228 -6.92 -21.09 8.19
C GLN A 228 -5.43 -20.79 8.22
N GLN A 229 -4.62 -21.76 8.66
CA GLN A 229 -3.17 -21.60 8.64
C GLN A 229 -2.66 -21.43 7.21
N HIS A 230 -3.25 -22.12 6.25
CA HIS A 230 -2.92 -21.97 4.84
C HIS A 230 -3.29 -20.58 4.30
N GLU A 231 -4.49 -20.08 4.59
CA GLU A 231 -4.92 -18.74 4.17
C GLU A 231 -4.05 -17.64 4.79
N ASN A 232 -3.78 -17.72 6.10
CA ASN A 232 -2.90 -16.79 6.80
C ASN A 232 -1.46 -16.85 6.27
N TYR A 233 -0.98 -18.03 5.89
CA TYR A 233 0.34 -18.21 5.31
C TYR A 233 0.44 -17.55 3.93
N ILE A 234 -0.53 -17.79 3.04
CA ILE A 234 -0.58 -17.15 1.71
C ILE A 234 -0.63 -15.63 1.86
N THR A 235 -1.53 -15.14 2.72
CA THR A 235 -1.69 -13.70 2.96
C THR A 235 -0.41 -13.09 3.50
N SER A 236 0.22 -13.73 4.49
CA SER A 236 1.49 -13.26 5.05
C SER A 236 2.60 -13.23 4.00
N ARG A 237 2.66 -14.21 3.10
CA ARG A 237 3.68 -14.28 2.04
C ARG A 237 3.53 -13.17 0.99
N LEU A 238 2.30 -12.76 0.69
CA LEU A 238 2.04 -11.65 -0.22
C LEU A 238 2.26 -10.29 0.45
N VAL A 239 1.77 -10.12 1.67
CA VAL A 239 1.69 -8.82 2.35
C VAL A 239 3.01 -8.40 2.96
N LEU A 240 3.75 -9.34 3.56
CA LEU A 240 4.99 -9.04 4.25
C LEU A 240 6.02 -8.31 3.36
N PRO A 241 6.37 -8.80 2.14
CA PRO A 241 7.37 -8.10 1.33
C PRO A 241 6.90 -6.70 0.93
N VAL A 242 5.61 -6.51 0.67
CA VAL A 242 5.02 -5.21 0.36
C VAL A 242 5.08 -4.27 1.58
N SER A 243 4.71 -4.78 2.76
CA SER A 243 4.74 -4.03 4.01
C SER A 243 6.17 -3.64 4.42
N LEU A 244 7.16 -4.53 4.25
CA LEU A 244 8.57 -4.20 4.49
C LEU A 244 9.09 -3.16 3.50
N THR A 245 8.76 -3.30 2.22
CA THR A 245 9.12 -2.32 1.19
C THR A 245 8.52 -0.95 1.52
N HIS A 246 7.22 -0.89 1.84
CA HIS A 246 6.55 0.31 2.31
C HIS A 246 7.29 0.94 3.48
N SER A 247 7.53 0.16 4.53
CA SER A 247 8.17 0.63 5.76
C SER A 247 9.53 1.27 5.50
N VAL A 248 10.39 0.63 4.69
CA VAL A 248 11.73 1.16 4.38
C VAL A 248 11.66 2.49 3.65
N PHE A 249 10.90 2.58 2.56
CA PHE A 249 10.80 3.82 1.79
C PHE A 249 10.05 4.92 2.54
N PHE A 250 9.01 4.56 3.29
CA PHE A 250 8.18 5.51 4.02
C PHE A 250 8.92 6.09 5.23
N MET A 251 9.67 5.27 5.98
CA MET A 251 10.58 5.78 7.02
C MET A 251 11.66 6.69 6.44
N LEU A 252 12.22 6.36 5.28
CA LEU A 252 13.19 7.23 4.59
C LEU A 252 12.56 8.58 4.22
N TYR A 253 11.35 8.56 3.66
CA TYR A 253 10.59 9.78 3.35
C TYR A 253 10.33 10.63 4.61
N LEU A 254 9.83 10.02 5.69
CA LEU A 254 9.53 10.71 6.94
C LEU A 254 10.78 11.27 7.63
N ALA A 255 11.89 10.53 7.62
CA ALA A 255 13.16 11.00 8.14
C ALA A 255 13.71 12.17 7.30
N ALA A 256 13.72 12.03 5.97
CA ALA A 256 14.22 13.06 5.07
C ALA A 256 13.40 14.36 5.15
N THR A 257 12.05 14.27 5.20
CA THR A 257 11.20 15.46 5.35
C THR A 257 11.39 16.12 6.70
N SER A 258 11.57 15.35 7.78
CA SER A 258 11.84 15.93 9.11
C SER A 258 13.20 16.63 9.17
N ILE A 259 14.26 15.98 8.69
CA ILE A 259 15.61 16.54 8.61
C ILE A 259 15.59 17.82 7.78
N CYS A 260 14.97 17.78 6.59
CA CYS A 260 14.86 18.94 5.71
C CYS A 260 14.16 20.11 6.40
N ARG A 261 13.03 19.88 7.09
CA ARG A 261 12.28 20.94 7.81
C ARG A 261 13.02 21.48 9.03
N TYR A 262 13.89 20.68 9.63
CA TYR A 262 14.69 21.09 10.78
C TYR A 262 15.88 21.98 10.35
N PHE A 263 16.60 21.59 9.30
CA PHE A 263 17.80 22.31 8.85
C PHE A 263 17.51 23.42 7.83
N CYS A 264 16.52 23.22 6.96
CA CYS A 264 16.12 24.16 5.93
C CYS A 264 14.77 24.75 6.36
N GLY A 265 14.79 25.94 6.95
CA GLY A 265 13.56 26.67 7.28
C GLY A 265 13.05 27.47 6.07
N TYR A 266 11.73 27.66 5.97
CA TYR A 266 11.11 28.51 4.93
C TYR A 266 11.62 29.96 4.98
N GLY A 267 12.00 30.46 6.17
CA GLY A 267 12.47 31.84 6.36
C GLY A 267 13.89 32.14 5.88
N GLY A 268 14.69 31.13 5.54
CA GLY A 268 16.07 31.33 5.05
C GLY A 268 16.11 31.57 3.55
N ASP A 269 15.91 30.51 2.77
CA ASP A 269 15.76 30.59 1.31
C ASP A 269 14.58 29.69 0.88
N PRO A 270 13.43 30.28 0.51
CA PRO A 270 12.20 29.51 0.26
C PRO A 270 12.31 28.65 -1.00
N VAL A 271 13.05 29.06 -2.03
CA VAL A 271 13.13 28.32 -3.30
C VAL A 271 13.81 26.94 -3.16
N PRO A 272 15.03 26.83 -2.62
CA PRO A 272 15.67 25.53 -2.41
C PRO A 272 14.95 24.69 -1.36
N PHE A 273 14.31 25.31 -0.36
CA PHE A 273 13.50 24.59 0.61
C PHE A 273 12.32 23.86 -0.06
N VAL A 274 11.55 24.58 -0.88
CA VAL A 274 10.43 23.98 -1.64
C VAL A 274 10.94 22.90 -2.57
N ALA A 275 11.99 23.18 -3.34
CA ALA A 275 12.57 22.20 -4.27
C ALA A 275 13.03 20.93 -3.55
N GLY A 276 13.66 21.07 -2.37
CA GLY A 276 14.07 19.94 -1.53
C GLY A 276 12.90 19.11 -1.04
N LEU A 277 11.81 19.76 -0.58
CA LEU A 277 10.60 19.05 -0.16
C LEU A 277 9.92 18.31 -1.32
N MET A 278 9.89 18.89 -2.52
CA MET A 278 9.33 18.25 -3.71
C MET A 278 10.16 17.01 -4.11
N PHE A 279 11.49 17.13 -4.09
CA PHE A 279 12.38 16.01 -4.34
C PHE A 279 12.17 14.89 -3.32
N ILE A 280 12.05 15.22 -2.03
CA ILE A 280 11.72 14.24 -0.97
C ILE A 280 10.34 13.60 -1.23
N HIS A 281 9.35 14.37 -1.69
CA HIS A 281 8.04 13.83 -2.04
C HIS A 281 8.10 12.79 -3.17
N ASN A 282 9.05 12.91 -4.11
CA ASN A 282 9.25 11.87 -5.12
C ASN A 282 9.67 10.51 -4.52
N ILE A 283 10.31 10.48 -3.34
CA ILE A 283 10.59 9.23 -2.61
C ILE A 283 9.30 8.51 -2.24
N LEU A 284 8.26 9.25 -1.82
CA LEU A 284 6.96 8.68 -1.49
C LEU A 284 6.27 8.06 -2.72
N ILE A 285 6.37 8.72 -3.88
CA ILE A 285 5.79 8.20 -5.12
C ILE A 285 6.51 6.92 -5.56
N MET A 286 7.85 6.92 -5.47
CA MET A 286 8.66 5.72 -5.71
C MET A 286 8.33 4.60 -4.73
N ALA A 287 8.04 4.93 -3.46
CA ALA A 287 7.58 3.97 -2.46
C ALA A 287 6.31 3.26 -2.93
N PHE A 288 5.28 4.02 -3.35
CA PHE A 288 4.04 3.42 -3.85
C PHE A 288 4.24 2.58 -5.11
N ALA A 289 5.04 3.07 -6.07
CA ALA A 289 5.34 2.32 -7.28
C ALA A 289 6.06 1.00 -6.96
N SER A 290 7.06 1.03 -6.07
CA SER A 290 7.80 -0.15 -5.64
C SER A 290 6.89 -1.16 -4.91
N CYS A 291 6.01 -0.69 -4.02
CA CYS A 291 5.04 -1.54 -3.33
C CYS A 291 4.09 -2.24 -4.30
N LEU A 292 3.57 -1.53 -5.32
CA LEU A 292 2.73 -2.13 -6.34
C LEU A 292 3.50 -3.14 -7.20
N LEU A 293 4.73 -2.84 -7.58
CA LEU A 293 5.58 -3.77 -8.34
C LEU A 293 5.85 -5.04 -7.54
N VAL A 294 6.24 -4.92 -6.27
CA VAL A 294 6.44 -6.07 -5.37
C VAL A 294 5.14 -6.85 -5.23
N PHE A 295 4.00 -6.19 -5.05
CA PHE A 295 2.69 -6.84 -4.99
C PHE A 295 2.40 -7.65 -6.27
N ILE A 296 2.59 -7.05 -7.45
CA ILE A 296 2.36 -7.71 -8.74
C ILE A 296 3.30 -8.91 -8.93
N VAL A 297 4.58 -8.78 -8.57
CA VAL A 297 5.55 -9.87 -8.68
C VAL A 297 5.18 -11.01 -7.73
N CYS A 298 4.93 -10.71 -6.46
CA CYS A 298 4.52 -11.71 -5.47
C CYS A 298 3.21 -12.40 -5.88
N TRP A 299 2.25 -11.65 -6.41
CA TRP A 299 1.01 -12.20 -6.94
C TRP A 299 1.25 -13.20 -8.07
N LYS A 300 2.02 -12.83 -9.10
CA LYS A 300 2.31 -13.71 -10.24
C LYS A 300 3.05 -14.97 -9.81
N LEU A 301 3.96 -14.87 -8.84
CA LEU A 301 4.66 -16.03 -8.28
C LEU A 301 3.68 -16.99 -7.59
N MET A 302 2.72 -16.49 -6.82
CA MET A 302 1.71 -17.35 -6.19
C MET A 302 0.77 -18.01 -7.20
N GLU A 303 0.37 -17.30 -8.25
CA GLU A 303 -0.47 -17.85 -9.32
C GLU A 303 0.23 -19.01 -10.05
N LYS A 304 1.53 -18.85 -10.34
CA LYS A 304 2.35 -19.90 -10.94
C LYS A 304 2.49 -21.13 -10.03
N GLU A 305 2.67 -20.92 -8.73
CA GLU A 305 2.73 -22.02 -7.77
C GLU A 305 1.41 -22.77 -7.66
N LYS A 306 0.28 -22.06 -7.66
CA LYS A 306 -1.04 -22.68 -7.64
C LYS A 306 -1.28 -23.53 -8.90
N GLY A 307 -0.95 -23.00 -10.09
CA GLY A 307 -1.05 -23.75 -11.33
C GLY A 307 -0.17 -25.02 -11.33
N LEU A 308 1.01 -24.96 -10.72
CA LEU A 308 1.88 -26.13 -10.56
C LEU A 308 1.29 -27.16 -9.60
N GLN A 309 0.71 -26.73 -8.48
CA GLN A 309 0.04 -27.61 -7.51
C GLN A 309 -1.20 -28.27 -8.13
N ASP A 310 -1.99 -27.53 -8.90
CA ASP A 310 -3.17 -28.06 -9.59
C ASP A 310 -2.77 -29.11 -10.64
N MET A 311 -1.68 -28.88 -11.39
CA MET A 311 -1.12 -29.88 -12.31
C MET A 311 -0.63 -31.12 -11.58
N LEU A 312 0.16 -30.98 -10.52
CA LEU A 312 0.67 -32.11 -9.74
C LEU A 312 -0.47 -32.90 -9.07
N GLY A 313 -1.50 -32.22 -8.57
CA GLY A 313 -2.70 -32.85 -8.04
C GLY A 313 -3.45 -33.64 -9.10
N ALA A 314 -3.62 -33.07 -10.30
CA ALA A 314 -4.23 -33.77 -11.43
C ALA A 314 -3.42 -35.02 -11.81
N PHE A 315 -2.09 -34.93 -11.89
CA PHE A 315 -1.22 -36.09 -12.11
C PHE A 315 -1.35 -37.14 -11.01
N GLY A 316 -1.44 -36.73 -9.73
CA GLY A 316 -1.63 -37.64 -8.60
C GLY A 316 -2.96 -38.40 -8.69
N VAL A 317 -4.06 -37.71 -9.01
CA VAL A 317 -5.38 -38.34 -9.23
C VAL A 317 -5.31 -39.30 -10.43
N LEU A 318 -4.68 -38.89 -11.53
CA LEU A 318 -4.50 -39.75 -12.70
C LEU A 318 -3.70 -41.02 -12.38
N PHE A 319 -2.68 -40.90 -11.53
CA PHE A 319 -1.86 -42.03 -11.09
C PHE A 319 -2.65 -42.99 -10.19
N VAL A 320 -3.48 -42.48 -9.27
CA VAL A 320 -4.36 -43.30 -8.43
C VAL A 320 -5.39 -44.04 -9.30
N LEU A 321 -6.05 -43.33 -10.23
CA LEU A 321 -7.01 -43.94 -11.15
C LEU A 321 -6.36 -44.99 -12.06
N ALA A 322 -5.14 -44.74 -12.55
CA ALA A 322 -4.40 -45.71 -13.35
C ALA A 322 -4.04 -46.97 -12.55
N ASN A 323 -3.70 -46.82 -11.27
CA ASN A 323 -3.37 -47.93 -10.39
C ASN A 323 -4.61 -48.76 -10.01
N ASP A 324 -5.75 -48.10 -9.78
CA ASP A 324 -7.03 -48.78 -9.53
C ASP A 324 -7.50 -49.56 -10.78
N ALA A 325 -7.38 -48.96 -11.97
CA ALA A 325 -7.69 -49.64 -13.23
C ALA A 325 -6.78 -50.86 -13.48
N ALA A 326 -5.48 -50.76 -13.16
CA ALA A 326 -4.55 -51.87 -13.28
C ALA A 326 -4.86 -53.01 -12.29
N ARG A 327 -5.33 -52.68 -11.07
CA ARG A 327 -5.81 -53.68 -10.10
C ARG A 327 -7.06 -54.40 -10.58
N SER A 328 -8.05 -53.67 -11.09
CA SER A 328 -9.27 -54.30 -11.62
C SER A 328 -8.99 -55.24 -12.80
N ALA A 329 -8.07 -54.87 -13.70
CA ALA A 329 -7.68 -55.74 -14.81
C ALA A 329 -6.94 -57.03 -14.35
N ALA A 330 -6.15 -56.94 -13.28
CA ALA A 330 -5.48 -58.11 -12.70
C ALA A 330 -6.48 -59.06 -12.00
N GLU A 331 -7.52 -58.52 -11.36
CA GLU A 331 -8.58 -59.34 -10.76
C GLU A 331 -9.42 -60.08 -11.82
N GLU A 332 -9.72 -59.47 -12.96
CA GLU A 332 -10.43 -60.13 -14.07
C GLU A 332 -9.61 -61.28 -14.68
N SER A 333 -8.27 -61.16 -14.78
CA SER A 333 -7.45 -62.25 -15.34
C SER A 333 -7.39 -63.46 -14.41
N LEU A 334 -7.42 -63.25 -13.09
CA LEU A 334 -7.43 -64.32 -12.08
C LEU A 334 -8.77 -65.09 -12.05
N TYR A 335 -9.89 -64.44 -12.33
CA TYR A 335 -11.18 -65.13 -12.44
C TYR A 335 -11.37 -65.88 -13.77
N GLY A 336 -10.69 -65.47 -14.84
CA GLY A 336 -10.74 -66.14 -16.15
C GLY A 336 -10.12 -67.56 -16.17
N GLU A 337 -9.07 -67.80 -15.37
CA GLU A 337 -8.41 -69.12 -15.32
C GLU A 337 -9.16 -70.16 -14.47
N VAL A 338 -10.01 -69.75 -13.54
CA VAL A 338 -10.75 -70.68 -12.65
C VAL A 338 -11.96 -71.31 -13.33
N VAL A 339 -12.48 -70.72 -14.42
CA VAL A 339 -13.70 -71.20 -15.10
C VAL A 339 -13.42 -72.25 -16.19
N PHE A 340 -12.18 -72.40 -16.67
CA PHE A 340 -11.82 -73.41 -17.69
C PHE A 340 -11.22 -74.72 -17.15
N GLY A 341 -11.14 -74.89 -15.83
CA GLY A 341 -10.52 -76.07 -15.19
C GLY A 341 -11.43 -77.26 -14.86
N ASN A 342 -12.75 -77.15 -14.97
CA ASN A 342 -13.70 -78.20 -14.51
C ASN A 342 -14.57 -78.78 -15.63
N SER A 343 -13.95 -79.26 -16.72
CA SER A 343 -14.67 -79.99 -17.77
C SER A 343 -13.84 -81.12 -18.35
N PHE A 344 -13.33 -82.02 -17.50
CA PHE A 344 -12.93 -83.38 -17.89
C PHE A 344 -13.08 -84.31 -16.69
N CYS A 345 -14.27 -84.89 -16.54
CA CYS A 345 -14.53 -86.25 -16.10
C CYS A 345 -15.99 -86.61 -16.41
#